data_AF-A0AAW3I3E2-F1
#
_entry.id   AF-A0AAW3I3E2-F1
#
_cell.length_a   1.000
_cell.length_b   1.000
_cell.length_c   1.000
_cell.angle_alpha   90.00
_cell.angle_beta   90.00
_cell.angle_gamma   90.00
#
_symmetry.space_group_name_H-M   'P 1'
#
loop_
_entity.id
_entity.type
_entity.pdbx_description
1 polymer ?
#
loop_
_entity_poly.entity_id
_entity_poly.type
_entity_poly.pdbx_seq_one_letter_code
_entity_poly.pdbx_strand_id
1 'polypeptide(L)'
;MHVNFLLFEGLTQLDMTGPYEVLANAPGFSVDFVAKTRDPVRCDRGLQFVPTQTLASARQCDLLVVPGGPGTDDAIIDADWVAFTRTQGLAAQYLFGICTGSLLLGAAGLLRGKRASSHWRARELLARFGAIPSEERLCVDGNTYTAGGVTSGIDMGLKVVAALCGEDVAKLIQLQIEYDPKPPFPGGTPTTSEPAVVERYLAMSAARFARRAARVDQAAANMP
;
A
#
# COMPACT_ATOMS: atom_id res chain seq x y z
N MET A 1 16.92 7.49 -6.71
CA MET A 1 15.48 7.21 -6.59
C MET A 1 14.96 7.91 -5.35
N HIS A 2 14.08 8.90 -5.51
CA HIS A 2 13.40 9.54 -4.39
C HIS A 2 12.05 8.87 -4.14
N VAL A 3 11.81 8.42 -2.91
CA VAL A 3 10.63 7.65 -2.51
C VAL A 3 9.82 8.44 -1.49
N ASN A 4 8.54 8.68 -1.78
CA ASN A 4 7.60 9.22 -0.79
C ASN A 4 6.70 8.09 -0.28
N PHE A 5 6.73 7.83 1.03
CA PHE A 5 5.74 7.01 1.72
C PHE A 5 4.65 7.89 2.30
N LEU A 6 3.39 7.58 2.01
CA LEU A 6 2.28 8.28 2.65
C LEU A 6 2.11 7.81 4.10
N LEU A 7 2.05 8.77 5.02
CA LEU A 7 1.90 8.56 6.45
C LEU A 7 0.63 9.27 6.92
N PHE A 8 -0.49 8.54 6.92
CA PHE A 8 -1.80 9.00 7.36
C PHE A 8 -2.30 8.27 8.62
N GLU A 9 -3.21 8.91 9.33
CA GLU A 9 -3.79 8.37 10.57
C GLU A 9 -4.47 7.03 10.34
N GLY A 10 -4.23 6.07 11.25
CA GLY A 10 -4.82 4.74 11.19
C GLY A 10 -4.28 3.83 10.09
N LEU A 11 -3.12 4.15 9.47
CA LEU A 11 -2.42 3.19 8.61
C LEU A 11 -1.97 1.95 9.40
N THR A 12 -1.84 0.82 8.71
CA THR A 12 -1.20 -0.38 9.28
C THR A 12 0.30 -0.20 9.18
N GLN A 13 1.01 -0.11 10.30
CA GLN A 13 2.44 0.25 10.31
C GLN A 13 3.30 -0.68 9.43
N LEU A 14 2.98 -1.98 9.37
CA LEU A 14 3.77 -2.97 8.64
C LEU A 14 3.64 -2.85 7.12
N ASP A 15 2.53 -2.26 6.63
CA ASP A 15 2.36 -1.93 5.21
C ASP A 15 3.34 -0.83 4.77
N MET A 16 3.87 -0.06 5.72
CA MET A 16 4.89 0.97 5.52
C MET A 16 6.29 0.45 5.87
N THR A 17 6.48 -0.05 7.09
CA THR A 17 7.80 -0.41 7.62
C THR A 17 8.40 -1.63 6.93
N GLY A 18 7.58 -2.59 6.47
CA GLY A 18 8.04 -3.75 5.71
C GLY A 18 8.72 -3.37 4.38
N PRO A 19 8.02 -2.71 3.44
CA PRO A 19 8.66 -2.22 2.23
C PRO A 19 9.74 -1.17 2.49
N TYR A 20 9.61 -0.34 3.54
CA TYR A 20 10.66 0.61 3.92
C TYR A 20 11.99 -0.10 4.24
N GLU A 21 11.96 -1.18 5.01
CA GLU A 21 13.18 -1.96 5.33
C GLU A 21 13.92 -2.40 4.06
N VAL A 22 13.18 -2.82 3.02
CA VAL A 22 13.79 -3.23 1.75
C VAL A 22 14.28 -2.03 0.94
N LEU A 23 13.44 -1.00 0.78
CA LEU A 23 13.75 0.15 -0.08
C LEU A 23 14.84 1.05 0.51
N ALA A 24 14.96 1.14 1.84
CA ALA A 24 16.00 1.92 2.51
C ALA A 24 17.40 1.30 2.37
N ASN A 25 17.47 -0.02 2.14
CA ASN A 25 18.73 -0.73 1.86
C ASN A 25 19.11 -0.71 0.38
N ALA A 26 18.27 -0.16 -0.51
CA ALA A 26 18.56 -0.08 -1.94
C ALA A 26 19.54 1.08 -2.26
N PRO A 27 20.58 0.84 -3.07
CA PRO A 27 21.60 1.85 -3.37
C PRO A 27 21.01 3.03 -4.14
N GLY A 28 21.28 4.25 -3.67
CA GLY A 28 20.79 5.48 -4.29
C GLY A 28 19.30 5.77 -4.06
N PHE A 29 18.66 5.07 -3.12
CA PHE A 29 17.31 5.39 -2.65
C PHE A 29 17.37 6.40 -1.51
N SER A 30 16.44 7.33 -1.50
CA SER A 30 16.19 8.25 -0.38
C SER A 30 14.70 8.23 -0.10
N VAL A 31 14.33 8.19 1.18
CA VAL A 31 12.94 7.99 1.62
C VAL A 31 12.47 9.17 2.45
N ASP A 32 11.28 9.67 2.14
CA ASP A 32 10.54 10.61 2.96
C ASP A 32 9.19 10.01 3.41
N PHE A 33 8.81 10.24 4.67
CA PHE A 33 7.48 9.97 5.21
C PHE A 33 6.65 11.24 5.14
N VAL A 34 5.62 11.24 4.31
CA VAL A 34 4.82 12.43 4.01
C VAL A 34 3.48 12.38 4.74
N ALA A 35 3.20 13.39 5.57
CA ALA A 35 1.93 13.55 6.28
C ALA A 35 1.33 14.94 6.06
N LYS A 36 0.16 15.22 6.66
CA LYS A 36 -0.45 16.56 6.61
C LYS A 36 0.33 17.59 7.43
N THR A 37 0.83 17.21 8.59
CA THR A 37 1.63 18.07 9.48
C THR A 37 2.94 17.37 9.85
N ARG A 38 3.75 17.98 10.73
CA ARG A 38 4.96 17.39 11.29
C ARG A 38 4.72 16.67 12.62
N ASP A 39 3.48 16.64 13.09
CA ASP A 39 3.11 15.99 14.35
C ASP A 39 3.18 14.46 14.21
N PRO A 40 3.41 13.71 15.31
CA PRO A 40 3.40 12.26 15.28
C PRO A 40 2.05 11.71 14.77
N VAL A 41 2.11 10.85 13.76
CA VAL A 41 0.93 10.19 13.17
C VAL A 41 0.71 8.84 13.84
N ARG A 42 -0.52 8.56 14.29
CA ARG A 42 -0.88 7.33 15.00
C ARG A 42 -1.38 6.22 14.07
N CYS A 43 -0.64 5.12 14.00
CA CYS A 43 -1.05 3.91 13.29
C CYS A 43 -2.24 3.21 13.98
N ASP A 44 -2.86 2.25 13.30
CA ASP A 44 -4.07 1.56 13.73
C ASP A 44 -4.00 0.90 15.13
N ARG A 45 -2.81 0.47 15.56
CA ARG A 45 -2.54 -0.12 16.89
C ARG A 45 -1.78 0.76 17.87
N GLY A 46 -1.68 2.06 17.59
CA GLY A 46 -1.14 3.04 18.52
C GLY A 46 0.36 3.32 18.42
N LEU A 47 1.11 2.60 17.58
CA LEU A 47 2.46 3.01 17.20
C LEU A 47 2.40 4.38 16.51
N GLN A 48 3.39 5.23 16.76
CA GLN A 48 3.45 6.56 16.17
C GLN A 48 4.75 6.77 15.40
N PHE A 49 4.66 7.49 14.28
CA PHE A 49 5.81 7.89 13.49
C PHE A 49 5.82 9.40 13.31
N VAL A 50 7.01 9.99 13.32
CA VAL A 50 7.20 11.40 13.02
C VAL A 50 7.40 11.55 11.51
N PRO A 51 6.56 12.32 10.80
CA PRO A 51 6.74 12.60 9.38
C PRO A 51 8.08 13.27 9.08
N THR A 52 8.68 13.05 7.91
CA THR A 52 9.87 13.79 7.44
C THR A 52 9.50 14.93 6.50
N GLN A 53 8.32 14.91 5.90
CA GLN A 53 7.79 15.96 5.04
C GLN A 53 6.30 16.16 5.29
N THR A 54 5.79 17.32 4.86
CA THR A 54 4.36 17.60 4.79
C THR A 54 3.87 17.50 3.35
N LEU A 55 2.56 17.37 3.11
CA LEU A 55 2.00 17.42 1.76
C LEU A 55 2.39 18.70 1.00
N ALA A 56 2.57 19.82 1.72
CA ALA A 56 2.95 21.11 1.15
C ALA A 56 4.45 21.22 0.83
N SER A 57 5.31 20.50 1.54
CA SER A 57 6.78 20.59 1.41
C SER A 57 7.42 19.41 0.69
N ALA A 58 6.69 18.30 0.53
CA ALA A 58 7.20 17.12 -0.15
C ALA A 58 7.51 17.42 -1.62
N ARG A 59 8.78 17.26 -1.99
CA ARG A 59 9.21 17.31 -3.39
C ARG A 59 8.61 16.14 -4.18
N GLN A 60 8.56 16.29 -5.50
CA GLN A 60 8.16 15.21 -6.40
C GLN A 60 8.98 13.94 -6.15
N CYS A 61 8.32 12.79 -6.00
CA CYS A 61 8.98 11.49 -5.91
C CYS A 61 9.09 10.81 -7.28
N ASP A 62 10.10 9.95 -7.39
CA ASP A 62 10.22 8.99 -8.48
C ASP A 62 9.34 7.75 -8.22
N LEU A 63 9.21 7.34 -6.96
CA LEU A 63 8.37 6.22 -6.51
C LEU A 63 7.43 6.69 -5.39
N LEU A 64 6.11 6.60 -5.64
CA LEU A 64 5.09 6.86 -4.63
C LEU A 64 4.66 5.56 -3.97
N VAL A 65 4.87 5.44 -2.66
CA VAL A 65 4.46 4.28 -1.87
C VAL A 65 3.26 4.62 -1.00
N VAL A 66 2.18 3.84 -1.14
CA VAL A 66 0.90 4.05 -0.45
C VAL A 66 0.59 2.82 0.41
N PRO A 67 0.83 2.91 1.73
CA PRO A 67 0.44 1.88 2.70
C PRO A 67 -1.09 1.75 2.82
N GLY A 68 -1.54 0.62 3.37
CA GLY A 68 -2.95 0.39 3.68
C GLY A 68 -3.29 0.59 5.17
N GLY A 69 -4.42 0.02 5.57
CA GLY A 69 -4.93 0.04 6.93
C GLY A 69 -6.38 0.53 7.04
N PRO A 70 -6.95 0.55 8.25
CA PRO A 70 -8.27 1.13 8.52
C PRO A 70 -8.38 2.60 8.08
N GLY A 71 -7.29 3.37 8.24
CA GLY A 71 -7.22 4.80 7.89
C GLY A 71 -7.41 5.11 6.41
N THR A 72 -7.20 4.12 5.52
CA THR A 72 -7.47 4.27 4.09
C THR A 72 -8.91 4.74 3.84
N ASP A 73 -9.87 4.25 4.63
CA ASP A 73 -11.29 4.57 4.47
C ASP A 73 -11.60 6.06 4.54
N ASP A 74 -10.86 6.80 5.37
CA ASP A 74 -11.01 8.25 5.49
C ASP A 74 -10.08 8.97 4.50
N ALA A 75 -8.88 8.43 4.25
CA ALA A 75 -7.95 9.01 3.27
C ALA A 75 -8.51 9.07 1.84
N ILE A 76 -9.30 8.08 1.41
CA ILE A 76 -9.87 8.05 0.04
C ILE A 76 -10.98 9.07 -0.20
N ILE A 77 -11.56 9.66 0.85
CA ILE A 77 -12.57 10.72 0.75
C ILE A 77 -12.03 12.08 1.21
N ASP A 78 -10.78 12.13 1.63
CA ASP A 78 -10.10 13.35 2.04
C ASP A 78 -9.46 14.01 0.81
N ALA A 79 -9.92 15.23 0.49
CA ALA A 79 -9.51 15.94 -0.70
C ALA A 79 -7.99 16.19 -0.77
N ASP A 80 -7.33 16.44 0.35
CA ASP A 80 -5.89 16.71 0.38
C ASP A 80 -5.11 15.43 0.03
N TRP A 81 -5.52 14.29 0.60
CA TRP A 81 -4.87 13.01 0.34
C TRP A 81 -5.05 12.56 -1.10
N VAL A 82 -6.26 12.67 -1.64
CA VAL A 82 -6.57 12.32 -3.02
C VAL A 82 -5.83 13.23 -3.99
N ALA A 83 -5.85 14.56 -3.77
CA ALA A 83 -5.17 15.53 -4.63
C ALA A 83 -3.64 15.36 -4.59
N PHE A 84 -3.06 15.18 -3.41
CA PHE A 84 -1.61 14.94 -3.28
C PHE A 84 -1.20 13.64 -3.96
N THR A 85 -1.94 12.55 -3.73
CA THR A 85 -1.66 11.23 -4.33
C THR A 85 -1.75 11.29 -5.84
N ARG A 86 -2.78 11.96 -6.39
CA ARG A 86 -2.92 12.17 -7.83
C ARG A 86 -1.74 12.96 -8.39
N THR A 87 -1.39 14.08 -7.76
CA THR A 87 -0.34 14.98 -8.24
C THR A 87 1.01 14.28 -8.27
N GLN A 88 1.41 13.67 -7.13
CA GLN A 88 2.65 12.92 -7.05
C GLN A 88 2.65 11.71 -7.99
N GLY A 89 1.54 10.97 -8.03
CA GLY A 89 1.44 9.74 -8.80
C GLY A 89 1.44 9.92 -10.31
N LEU A 90 0.86 11.01 -10.83
CA LEU A 90 0.87 11.30 -12.27
C LEU A 90 2.28 11.67 -12.78
N ALA A 91 3.11 12.25 -11.92
CA ALA A 91 4.48 12.64 -12.25
C ALA A 91 5.54 11.62 -11.77
N ALA A 92 5.16 10.63 -10.96
CA ALA A 92 6.05 9.60 -10.49
C ALA A 92 6.39 8.60 -11.62
N GLN A 93 7.61 8.09 -11.61
CA GLN A 93 8.02 7.03 -12.53
C GLN A 93 7.32 5.72 -12.18
N TYR A 94 7.09 5.46 -10.89
CA TYR A 94 6.51 4.23 -10.37
C TYR A 94 5.50 4.47 -9.25
N LEU A 95 4.49 3.59 -9.19
CA LEU A 95 3.48 3.57 -8.12
C LEU A 95 3.59 2.26 -7.35
N PHE A 96 3.49 2.32 -6.03
CA PHE A 96 3.50 1.13 -5.18
C PHE A 96 2.40 1.19 -4.11
N GLY A 97 1.32 0.44 -4.31
CA GLY A 97 0.23 0.29 -3.33
C GLY A 97 0.32 -1.04 -2.56
N ILE A 98 0.23 -1.00 -1.24
CA ILE A 98 0.22 -2.21 -0.39
C ILE A 98 -1.13 -2.33 0.27
N CYS A 99 -1.69 -3.55 0.33
CA CYS A 99 -2.92 -3.82 1.07
C CYS A 99 -4.02 -2.88 0.56
N THR A 100 -4.72 -2.16 1.44
CA THR A 100 -5.75 -1.20 1.02
C THR A 100 -5.21 0.10 0.46
N GLY A 101 -3.89 0.36 0.49
CA GLY A 101 -3.31 1.56 -0.10
C GLY A 101 -3.56 1.69 -1.61
N SER A 102 -3.77 0.57 -2.32
CA SER A 102 -4.22 0.60 -3.71
C SER A 102 -5.61 1.21 -3.90
N LEU A 103 -6.47 1.25 -2.88
CA LEU A 103 -7.73 1.99 -2.95
C LEU A 103 -7.52 3.50 -3.03
N LEU A 104 -6.48 4.05 -2.38
CA LEU A 104 -6.15 5.47 -2.47
C LEU A 104 -5.53 5.82 -3.83
N LEU A 105 -4.70 4.93 -4.39
CA LEU A 105 -4.28 5.06 -5.79
C LEU A 105 -5.50 5.03 -6.74
N GLY A 106 -6.48 4.16 -6.47
CA GLY A 106 -7.74 4.08 -7.19
C GLY A 106 -8.55 5.38 -7.11
N ALA A 107 -8.79 5.88 -5.90
CA ALA A 107 -9.51 7.14 -5.66
C ALA A 107 -8.83 8.35 -6.33
N ALA A 108 -7.50 8.37 -6.40
CA ALA A 108 -6.71 9.37 -7.13
C ALA A 108 -6.81 9.26 -8.67
N GLY A 109 -7.49 8.22 -9.19
CA GLY A 109 -7.67 7.96 -10.61
C GLY A 109 -6.47 7.28 -11.29
N LEU A 110 -5.50 6.79 -10.52
CA LEU A 110 -4.24 6.26 -11.04
C LEU A 110 -4.34 4.79 -11.52
N LEU A 111 -5.43 4.10 -11.20
CA LEU A 111 -5.61 2.68 -11.52
C LEU A 111 -6.64 2.41 -12.62
N ARG A 112 -7.15 3.44 -13.30
CA ARG A 112 -8.15 3.25 -14.39
C ARG A 112 -7.56 2.38 -15.50
N GLY A 113 -8.21 1.26 -15.80
CA GLY A 113 -7.78 0.28 -16.81
C GLY A 113 -6.56 -0.57 -16.42
N LYS A 114 -6.05 -0.44 -15.19
CA LYS A 114 -4.86 -1.16 -14.71
C LYS A 114 -5.23 -2.41 -13.94
N ARG A 115 -4.45 -3.49 -14.12
CA ARG A 115 -4.48 -4.63 -13.21
C ARG A 115 -3.90 -4.20 -11.86
N ALA A 116 -4.62 -4.49 -10.78
CA ALA A 116 -4.18 -4.12 -9.44
C ALA A 116 -4.64 -5.14 -8.39
N SER A 117 -3.76 -5.38 -7.41
CA SER A 117 -4.04 -6.18 -6.21
C SER A 117 -4.28 -5.29 -4.99
N SER A 118 -4.78 -5.90 -3.92
CA SER A 118 -5.05 -5.26 -2.63
C SER A 118 -5.12 -6.32 -1.53
N HIS A 119 -5.44 -5.92 -0.31
CA HIS A 119 -5.89 -6.87 0.70
C HIS A 119 -7.09 -7.67 0.17
N TRP A 120 -7.09 -8.99 0.38
CA TRP A 120 -8.10 -9.90 -0.18
C TRP A 120 -9.56 -9.47 0.12
N ARG A 121 -9.82 -8.90 1.30
CA ARG A 121 -11.16 -8.35 1.65
C ARG A 121 -11.58 -7.14 0.82
N ALA A 122 -10.63 -6.35 0.32
CA ALA A 122 -10.89 -5.07 -0.32
C ALA A 122 -10.61 -5.07 -1.82
N ARG A 123 -9.92 -6.09 -2.33
CA ARG A 123 -9.49 -6.20 -3.72
C ARG A 123 -10.60 -5.96 -4.74
N GLU A 124 -11.77 -6.59 -4.56
CA GLU A 124 -12.89 -6.44 -5.50
C GLU A 124 -13.44 -5.00 -5.54
N LEU A 125 -13.20 -4.20 -4.51
CA LEU A 125 -13.62 -2.80 -4.46
C LEU A 125 -12.80 -1.93 -5.44
N LEU A 126 -11.62 -2.38 -5.89
CA LEU A 126 -10.82 -1.68 -6.89
C LEU A 126 -11.56 -1.48 -8.22
N ALA A 127 -12.49 -2.37 -8.55
CA ALA A 127 -13.34 -2.24 -9.74
C ALA A 127 -14.18 -0.95 -9.73
N ARG A 128 -14.51 -0.41 -8.55
CA ARG A 128 -15.23 0.88 -8.42
C ARG A 128 -14.41 2.06 -8.90
N PHE A 129 -13.09 1.93 -8.96
CA PHE A 129 -12.16 2.94 -9.47
C PHE A 129 -11.72 2.66 -10.92
N GLY A 130 -12.36 1.71 -11.61
CA GLY A 130 -12.04 1.32 -12.98
C GLY A 130 -10.79 0.45 -13.12
N ALA A 131 -10.23 -0.06 -12.03
CA ALA A 131 -9.14 -1.03 -12.07
C ALA A 131 -9.68 -2.45 -12.37
N ILE A 132 -8.79 -3.34 -12.80
CA ILE A 132 -9.05 -4.76 -13.01
C ILE A 132 -8.49 -5.51 -11.79
N PRO A 133 -9.34 -6.02 -10.87
CA PRO A 133 -8.87 -6.70 -9.67
C PRO A 133 -8.04 -7.95 -10.02
N SER A 134 -6.84 -8.08 -9.42
CA SER A 134 -5.92 -9.20 -9.63
C SER A 134 -5.75 -10.01 -8.34
N GLU A 135 -5.92 -11.32 -8.41
CA GLU A 135 -5.73 -12.21 -7.25
C GLU A 135 -4.27 -12.42 -6.86
N GLU A 136 -3.33 -11.98 -7.68
CA GLU A 136 -1.90 -12.10 -7.45
C GLU A 136 -1.50 -11.42 -6.13
N ARG A 137 -0.66 -12.08 -5.33
CA ARG A 137 -0.03 -11.47 -4.16
C ARG A 137 0.81 -10.24 -4.54
N LEU A 138 1.46 -10.31 -5.71
CA LEU A 138 2.35 -9.30 -6.26
C LEU A 138 1.94 -8.98 -7.71
N CYS A 139 1.01 -8.05 -7.89
CA CYS A 139 0.54 -7.64 -9.19
C CYS A 139 1.38 -6.48 -9.73
N VAL A 140 1.89 -6.63 -10.96
CA VAL A 140 2.66 -5.59 -11.66
C VAL A 140 2.02 -5.34 -13.02
N ASP A 141 1.65 -4.09 -13.30
CA ASP A 141 1.11 -3.61 -14.58
C ASP A 141 1.90 -2.37 -15.03
N GLY A 142 2.86 -2.57 -15.92
CA GLY A 142 3.78 -1.51 -16.33
C GLY A 142 4.57 -0.97 -15.14
N ASN A 143 4.35 0.32 -14.83
CA ASN A 143 4.99 1.01 -13.71
C ASN A 143 4.18 0.97 -12.40
N THR A 144 3.06 0.25 -12.37
CA THR A 144 2.18 0.13 -11.19
C THR A 144 2.41 -1.21 -10.50
N TYR A 145 2.93 -1.13 -9.27
CA TYR A 145 3.20 -2.25 -8.39
C TYR A 145 2.12 -2.26 -7.30
N THR A 146 1.35 -3.33 -7.20
CA THR A 146 0.36 -3.49 -6.14
C THR A 146 0.48 -4.83 -5.46
N ALA A 147 0.42 -4.83 -4.15
CA ALA A 147 0.62 -6.02 -3.34
C ALA A 147 -0.58 -6.31 -2.44
N GLY A 148 -0.69 -7.58 -2.05
CA GLY A 148 -1.72 -8.09 -1.16
C GLY A 148 -1.67 -7.52 0.27
N GLY A 149 -2.09 -8.34 1.25
CA GLY A 149 -2.15 -7.90 2.64
C GLY A 149 -0.77 -7.80 3.32
N VAL A 150 -0.55 -6.68 3.99
CA VAL A 150 0.43 -6.46 5.06
C VAL A 150 1.86 -6.84 4.71
N THR A 151 2.26 -8.10 4.96
CA THR A 151 3.63 -8.58 4.76
C THR A 151 4.06 -8.62 3.29
N SER A 152 3.11 -8.63 2.35
CA SER A 152 3.43 -8.61 0.92
C SER A 152 4.17 -7.35 0.47
N GLY A 153 4.19 -6.29 1.30
CA GLY A 153 5.01 -5.12 1.07
C GLY A 153 6.52 -5.44 1.04
N ILE A 154 6.99 -6.40 1.84
CA ILE A 154 8.40 -6.83 1.84
C ILE A 154 8.72 -7.52 0.50
N ASP A 155 7.90 -8.50 0.13
CA ASP A 155 8.04 -9.25 -1.13
C ASP A 155 8.03 -8.32 -2.36
N MET A 156 7.09 -7.38 -2.39
CA MET A 156 7.01 -6.42 -3.50
C MET A 156 8.17 -5.43 -3.47
N GLY A 157 8.63 -5.01 -2.28
CA GLY A 157 9.84 -4.20 -2.13
C GLY A 157 11.05 -4.87 -2.79
N LEU A 158 11.25 -6.18 -2.56
CA LEU A 158 12.33 -6.94 -3.20
C LEU A 158 12.17 -6.98 -4.73
N LYS A 159 10.94 -7.15 -5.22
CA LYS A 159 10.64 -7.13 -6.66
C LYS A 159 10.86 -5.75 -7.29
N VAL A 160 10.55 -4.67 -6.57
CA VAL A 160 10.85 -3.29 -6.98
C VAL A 160 12.36 -3.07 -7.05
N VAL A 161 13.11 -3.46 -6.03
CA VAL A 161 14.58 -3.35 -6.06
C VAL A 161 15.17 -4.19 -7.20
N ALA A 162 14.69 -5.41 -7.43
CA ALA A 162 15.17 -6.23 -8.53
C ALA A 162 14.95 -5.55 -9.89
N ALA A 163 13.78 -4.93 -10.10
CA ALA A 163 13.45 -4.23 -11.33
C ALA A 163 14.27 -2.95 -11.54
N LEU A 164 14.64 -2.24 -10.47
CA LEU A 164 15.24 -0.91 -10.54
C LEU A 164 16.76 -0.90 -10.32
N CYS A 165 17.28 -1.88 -9.59
CA CYS A 165 18.69 -1.99 -9.20
C CYS A 165 19.35 -3.31 -9.65
N GLY A 166 18.58 -4.24 -10.21
CA GLY A 166 19.04 -5.56 -10.62
C GLY A 166 18.81 -6.64 -9.55
N GLU A 167 18.66 -7.89 -10.01
CA GLU A 167 18.35 -9.03 -9.13
C GLU A 167 19.41 -9.28 -8.06
N ASP A 168 20.69 -9.06 -8.38
CA ASP A 168 21.78 -9.32 -7.43
C ASP A 168 21.68 -8.40 -6.21
N VAL A 169 21.31 -7.13 -6.41
CA VAL A 169 21.06 -6.20 -5.30
C VAL A 169 19.87 -6.67 -4.46
N ALA A 170 18.78 -7.11 -5.08
CA ALA A 170 17.62 -7.62 -4.35
C ALA A 170 17.95 -8.89 -3.53
N LYS A 171 18.73 -9.82 -4.10
CA LYS A 171 19.20 -11.04 -3.40
C LYS A 171 20.12 -10.71 -2.23
N LEU A 172 21.02 -9.72 -2.39
CA LEU A 172 21.87 -9.23 -1.31
C LEU A 172 21.04 -8.63 -0.16
N ILE A 173 20.05 -7.79 -0.47
CA ILE A 173 19.17 -7.22 0.56
C ILE A 173 18.36 -8.34 1.23
N GLN A 174 17.80 -9.27 0.47
CA GLN A 174 17.07 -10.42 1.02
C GLN A 174 17.93 -11.20 2.04
N LEU A 175 19.20 -11.45 1.70
CA LEU A 175 20.15 -12.11 2.60
C LEU A 175 20.50 -11.23 3.81
N GLN A 176 20.74 -9.94 3.60
CA GLN A 176 21.12 -8.98 4.63
C GLN A 176 20.06 -8.86 5.74
N ILE A 177 18.78 -8.84 5.36
CA ILE A 177 17.66 -8.77 6.31
C ILE A 177 17.18 -10.16 6.76
N GLU A 178 17.88 -11.23 6.35
CA GLU A 178 17.57 -12.63 6.63
C GLU A 178 16.11 -13.00 6.31
N TYR A 179 15.60 -12.55 5.17
CA TYR A 179 14.22 -12.81 4.77
C TYR A 179 14.03 -14.23 4.20
N ASP A 180 13.90 -15.19 5.11
CA ASP A 180 13.55 -16.60 4.89
C ASP A 180 12.30 -16.98 5.72
N PRO A 181 11.10 -16.48 5.34
CA PRO A 181 9.90 -16.64 6.16
C PRO A 181 9.45 -18.11 6.21
N LYS A 182 9.25 -18.62 7.44
CA LYS A 182 8.67 -19.95 7.71
C LYS A 182 7.44 -19.82 8.62
N PRO A 183 6.27 -19.44 8.09
CA PRO A 183 5.07 -19.29 8.90
C PRO A 183 4.75 -20.60 9.66
N PRO A 184 4.42 -20.54 10.96
CA PRO A 184 4.23 -21.74 11.79
C PRO A 184 2.87 -22.43 11.56
N PHE A 185 1.99 -21.85 10.75
CA PHE A 185 0.65 -22.38 10.45
C PHE A 185 0.40 -22.38 8.94
N PRO A 186 -0.30 -23.39 8.40
CA PRO A 186 -0.82 -23.33 7.05
C PRO A 186 -1.89 -22.23 6.94
N GLY A 187 -1.92 -21.53 5.81
CA GLY A 187 -2.91 -20.50 5.55
C GLY A 187 -2.32 -19.14 5.19
N GLY A 188 -3.08 -18.08 5.49
CA GLY A 188 -2.73 -16.69 5.19
C GLY A 188 -3.49 -16.11 3.99
N THR A 189 -4.26 -16.93 3.28
CA THR A 189 -5.28 -16.51 2.32
C THR A 189 -6.60 -17.24 2.60
N PRO A 190 -7.75 -16.74 2.09
CA PRO A 190 -9.01 -17.45 2.24
C PRO A 190 -9.02 -18.86 1.63
N THR A 191 -8.17 -19.10 0.62
CA THR A 191 -8.10 -20.38 -0.10
C THR A 191 -7.20 -21.40 0.58
N THR A 192 -6.26 -20.98 1.42
CA THR A 192 -5.32 -21.88 2.11
C THR A 192 -5.59 -22.01 3.61
N SER A 193 -6.42 -21.14 4.18
CA SER A 193 -6.85 -21.19 5.57
C SER A 193 -8.04 -22.12 5.79
N GLU A 194 -8.16 -22.67 6.99
CA GLU A 194 -9.32 -23.47 7.40
C GLU A 194 -10.64 -22.68 7.24
N PRO A 195 -11.71 -23.28 6.68
CA PRO A 195 -12.97 -22.58 6.45
C PRO A 195 -13.55 -21.89 7.69
N ALA A 196 -13.51 -22.55 8.86
CA ALA A 196 -14.00 -21.99 10.12
C ALA A 196 -13.23 -20.73 10.56
N VAL A 197 -11.92 -20.66 10.28
CA VAL A 197 -11.10 -19.47 10.55
C VAL A 197 -11.51 -18.34 9.63
N VAL A 198 -11.72 -18.63 8.34
CA VAL A 198 -12.18 -17.66 7.35
C VAL A 198 -13.55 -17.10 7.72
N GLU A 199 -14.52 -17.96 8.04
CA GLU A 199 -15.87 -17.58 8.47
C GLU A 199 -15.85 -16.68 9.70
N ARG A 200 -15.09 -17.06 10.74
CA ARG A 200 -14.93 -16.26 11.95
C ARG A 200 -14.34 -14.89 11.65
N TYR A 201 -13.32 -14.81 10.80
CA TYR A 201 -12.72 -13.53 10.40
C TYR A 201 -13.70 -12.67 9.60
N LEU A 202 -14.46 -13.27 8.68
CA LEU A 202 -15.49 -12.56 7.90
C LEU A 202 -16.54 -11.94 8.81
N ALA A 203 -17.05 -12.70 9.79
CA ALA A 203 -18.01 -12.21 10.78
C ALA A 203 -17.42 -11.04 11.61
N MET A 204 -16.21 -11.23 12.15
CA MET A 204 -15.52 -10.19 12.95
C MET A 204 -15.23 -8.92 12.16
N SER A 205 -14.95 -9.03 10.86
CA SER A 205 -14.58 -7.90 10.00
C SER A 205 -15.75 -7.27 9.24
N ALA A 206 -16.98 -7.76 9.42
CA ALA A 206 -18.15 -7.36 8.63
C ALA A 206 -18.43 -5.85 8.70
N ALA A 207 -18.51 -5.28 9.90
CA ALA A 207 -18.76 -3.85 10.09
C ALA A 207 -17.66 -2.97 9.45
N ARG A 208 -16.39 -3.36 9.61
CA ARG A 208 -15.26 -2.67 8.99
C ARG A 208 -15.33 -2.74 7.47
N PHE A 209 -15.68 -3.88 6.91
CA PHE A 209 -15.85 -4.02 5.46
C PHE A 209 -17.01 -3.20 4.93
N ALA A 210 -18.17 -3.19 5.61
CA ALA A 210 -19.33 -2.38 5.22
C ALA A 210 -18.99 -0.88 5.19
N ARG A 211 -18.29 -0.38 6.21
CA ARG A 211 -17.79 1.00 6.24
C ARG A 211 -16.87 1.27 5.06
N ARG A 212 -15.89 0.40 4.79
CA ARG A 212 -14.96 0.54 3.68
C ARG A 212 -15.66 0.58 2.33
N ALA A 213 -16.60 -0.33 2.09
CA ALA A 213 -17.37 -0.37 0.86
C ALA A 213 -18.12 0.95 0.64
N ALA A 214 -18.81 1.46 1.66
CA ALA A 214 -19.52 2.75 1.58
C ALA A 214 -18.58 3.94 1.30
N ARG A 215 -17.38 3.95 1.90
CA ARG A 215 -16.37 4.99 1.63
C ARG A 215 -15.79 4.88 0.23
N VAL A 216 -15.59 3.66 -0.29
CA VAL A 216 -15.17 3.45 -1.68
C VAL A 216 -16.25 3.94 -2.65
N ASP A 217 -17.52 3.63 -2.43
CA ASP A 217 -18.60 4.11 -3.29
C ASP A 217 -18.70 5.65 -3.26
N GLN A 218 -18.53 6.27 -2.09
CA GLN A 218 -18.44 7.73 -1.94
C GLN A 218 -17.24 8.32 -2.71
N ALA A 219 -16.06 7.71 -2.60
CA ALA A 219 -14.87 8.17 -3.30
C ALA A 219 -15.00 8.00 -4.83
N ALA A 220 -15.55 6.88 -5.28
CA ALA A 220 -15.76 6.57 -6.70
C ALA A 220 -16.66 7.61 -7.39
N ALA A 221 -17.71 8.08 -6.69
CA ALA A 221 -18.60 9.13 -7.19
C ALA A 221 -17.92 10.50 -7.37
N ASN A 222 -16.79 10.73 -6.70
CA ASN A 222 -16.06 12.00 -6.72
C ASN A 222 -14.69 11.88 -7.41
N MET A 223 -14.47 10.81 -8.20
CA MET A 223 -13.19 10.61 -8.86
C MET A 223 -12.87 11.73 -9.86
N PRO A 224 -11.59 12.16 -9.91
CA PRO A 224 -11.10 13.15 -10.86
C PRO A 224 -10.90 12.61 -12.28
#